data_AF-A0AAE0L322-F1
#
_entry.id   AF-A0AAE0L322-F1
#
_cell.length_a   1.000
_cell.length_b   1.000
_cell.length_c   1.000
_cell.angle_alpha   90.00
_cell.angle_beta   90.00
_cell.angle_gamma   90.00
#
_symmetry.space_group_name_H-M   'P 1'
#
loop_
_entity.id
_entity.type
_entity.pdbx_description
1 polymer ?
#
loop_
_entity_poly.entity_id
_entity_poly.type
_entity_poly.pdbx_seq_one_letter_code
_entity_poly.pdbx_strand_id
1 'polypeptide(L)'
;VGASHLEVRIDAVVKALTGLIANVLGRVPKFKVDGGSHQENIALQNIQARIRMVIAFLLAQLLLWVNGRAGFLLVLGSANVDEGLRGYLTKYDCSSADLNPIGGICKRDLKGFLNWAAENLGYPVLKEIQEAPPTAELEPIRSDYVQTDEEDMGMTYDELTAFGKLRKVGRCGPLSMFRRLRDEWDHLYSSEVVAEKVKKFFFFYAVNRHKMTTITPAYHAENYSPDDNRFDLRQFLYNVRWPWQFAAIDREVAAHAAES
;
A
#
# COMPACT_ATOMS: atom_id res chain seq x y z
N VAL A 1 -6.11 -3.36 25.45
CA VAL A 1 -7.45 -3.72 24.93
C VAL A 1 -8.01 -5.07 25.42
N GLY A 2 -7.25 -5.89 26.18
CA GLY A 2 -7.78 -7.16 26.73
C GLY A 2 -7.79 -8.35 25.76
N ALA A 3 -7.12 -8.24 24.61
CA ALA A 3 -6.98 -9.33 23.65
C ALA A 3 -5.92 -10.35 24.11
N SER A 4 -6.09 -11.61 23.73
CA SER A 4 -5.00 -12.61 23.81
C SER A 4 -3.91 -12.24 22.80
N HIS A 5 -2.68 -12.08 23.28
CA HIS A 5 -1.55 -11.61 22.49
C HIS A 5 -0.52 -12.73 22.32
N LEU A 6 0.02 -12.87 21.11
CA LEU A 6 1.06 -13.84 20.77
C LEU A 6 2.19 -13.12 20.04
N GLU A 7 3.43 -13.43 20.44
CA GLU A 7 4.63 -13.03 19.73
C GLU A 7 5.19 -14.25 18.98
N VAL A 8 5.33 -14.15 17.66
CA VAL A 8 5.85 -15.23 16.82
C VAL A 8 7.00 -14.70 15.97
N ARG A 9 8.20 -15.24 16.19
CA ARG A 9 9.36 -14.94 15.36
C ARG A 9 9.36 -15.80 14.10
N ILE A 10 9.48 -15.17 12.93
CA ILE A 10 9.35 -15.86 11.64
C ILE A 10 10.69 -16.22 10.99
N ASP A 11 11.82 -15.77 11.55
CA ASP A 11 13.16 -15.88 10.97
C ASP A 11 13.54 -17.30 10.58
N ALA A 12 13.22 -18.28 11.42
CA ALA A 12 13.53 -19.69 11.15
C ALA A 12 12.78 -20.20 9.90
N VAL A 13 11.51 -19.81 9.74
CA VAL A 13 10.68 -20.20 8.58
C VAL A 13 11.16 -19.49 7.32
N VAL A 14 11.45 -18.19 7.43
CA VAL A 14 12.01 -17.39 6.33
C VAL A 14 13.33 -17.98 5.87
N LYS A 15 14.26 -18.28 6.78
CA LYS A 15 15.57 -18.87 6.49
C LYS A 15 15.47 -20.26 5.85
N ALA A 16 14.53 -21.09 6.31
CA ALA A 16 14.31 -22.40 5.70
C ALA A 16 13.87 -22.26 4.23
N LEU A 17 12.93 -21.36 3.96
CA LEU A 17 12.41 -21.16 2.61
C LEU A 17 13.43 -20.48 1.69
N THR A 18 14.14 -19.46 2.15
CA THR A 18 15.19 -18.81 1.37
C THR A 18 16.38 -19.73 1.13
N GLY A 19 16.73 -20.58 2.10
CA GLY A 19 17.75 -21.62 1.94
C GLY A 19 17.37 -22.65 0.89
N LEU A 20 16.12 -23.13 0.89
CA LEU A 20 15.59 -24.02 -0.15
C LEU A 20 15.71 -23.37 -1.54
N ILE A 21 15.25 -22.13 -1.68
CA ILE A 21 15.30 -21.40 -2.96
C ILE A 21 16.75 -21.15 -3.40
N ALA A 22 17.66 -20.82 -2.47
CA ALA A 22 19.06 -20.63 -2.79
C ALA A 22 19.72 -21.90 -3.33
N ASN A 23 19.38 -23.07 -2.77
CA ASN A 23 19.85 -24.36 -3.27
C ASN A 23 19.32 -24.64 -4.69
N VAL A 24 18.05 -24.34 -4.96
CA VAL A 24 17.44 -24.52 -6.29
C VAL A 24 18.05 -23.58 -7.33
N LEU A 25 18.29 -22.31 -6.97
CA LEU A 25 18.80 -21.30 -7.88
C LEU A 25 20.33 -21.32 -8.02
N GLY A 26 21.05 -22.01 -7.13
CA GLY A 26 22.51 -21.97 -7.04
C GLY A 26 23.07 -20.59 -6.64
N ARG A 27 22.22 -19.68 -6.14
CA ARG A 27 22.59 -18.32 -5.72
C ARG A 27 21.74 -17.90 -4.52
N VAL A 28 22.35 -17.16 -3.59
CA VAL A 28 21.67 -16.65 -2.39
C VAL A 28 21.21 -15.20 -2.66
N PRO A 29 19.89 -14.92 -2.66
CA PRO A 29 19.39 -13.55 -2.76
C PRO A 29 19.83 -12.71 -1.57
N LYS A 30 20.13 -11.43 -1.79
CA LYS A 30 20.54 -10.49 -0.73
C LYS A 30 19.62 -9.29 -0.62
N PHE A 31 19.51 -8.72 0.59
CA PHE A 31 18.87 -7.42 0.75
C PHE A 31 19.71 -6.33 0.10
N LYS A 32 19.09 -5.21 -0.24
CA LYS A 32 19.75 -4.04 -0.85
C LYS A 32 20.89 -3.52 0.03
N VAL A 33 20.66 -3.47 1.35
CA VAL A 33 21.68 -3.09 2.34
C VAL A 33 22.88 -4.04 2.41
N ASP A 34 22.74 -5.25 1.88
CA ASP A 34 23.79 -6.27 1.80
C ASP A 34 24.35 -6.42 0.36
N GLY A 35 24.08 -5.44 -0.51
CA GLY A 35 24.55 -5.40 -1.89
C GLY A 35 23.71 -6.20 -2.89
N GLY A 36 22.49 -6.60 -2.52
CA GLY A 36 21.54 -7.23 -3.42
C GLY A 36 20.89 -6.25 -4.41
N SER A 37 20.42 -6.77 -5.55
CA SER A 37 19.64 -5.99 -6.52
C SER A 37 18.25 -5.62 -5.97
N HIS A 38 17.60 -4.66 -6.62
CA HIS A 38 16.21 -4.29 -6.30
C HIS A 38 15.25 -5.48 -6.37
N GLN A 39 15.45 -6.38 -7.34
CA GLN A 39 14.63 -7.58 -7.51
C GLN A 39 14.79 -8.56 -6.33
N GLU A 40 16.04 -8.80 -5.90
CA GLU A 40 16.32 -9.65 -4.74
C GLU A 40 15.72 -9.06 -3.46
N ASN A 41 15.90 -7.76 -3.26
CA ASN A 41 15.40 -7.05 -2.10
C ASN A 41 13.88 -7.15 -1.98
N ILE A 42 13.15 -6.83 -3.05
CA ILE A 42 11.68 -6.96 -3.08
C ILE A 42 11.26 -8.42 -2.89
N ALA A 43 11.97 -9.39 -3.45
CA ALA A 43 11.64 -10.80 -3.27
C ALA A 43 11.76 -11.24 -1.81
N LEU A 44 12.82 -10.81 -1.11
CA LEU A 44 13.05 -11.10 0.30
C LEU A 44 12.05 -10.39 1.23
N GLN A 45 11.65 -9.16 0.92
CA GLN A 45 10.56 -8.49 1.66
C GLN A 45 9.23 -9.22 1.45
N ASN A 46 8.89 -9.52 0.18
CA ASN A 46 7.63 -10.16 -0.18
C ASN A 46 7.47 -11.55 0.47
N ILE A 47 8.54 -12.34 0.58
CA ILE A 47 8.44 -13.67 1.18
C ILE A 47 8.16 -13.60 2.68
N GLN A 48 8.77 -12.64 3.39
CA GLN A 48 8.45 -12.38 4.78
C GLN A 48 6.99 -11.94 4.94
N ALA A 49 6.49 -11.06 4.06
CA ALA A 49 5.11 -10.61 4.08
C ALA A 49 4.11 -11.77 3.86
N ARG A 50 4.39 -12.68 2.92
CA ARG A 50 3.55 -13.86 2.65
C ARG A 50 3.58 -14.90 3.76
N ILE A 51 4.75 -15.12 4.39
CA ILE A 51 4.86 -16.05 5.53
C ILE A 51 3.99 -15.58 6.70
N ARG A 52 3.94 -14.27 6.96
CA ARG A 52 3.04 -13.71 8.00
C ARG A 52 1.57 -14.05 7.71
N MET A 53 1.13 -13.99 6.45
CA MET A 53 -0.22 -14.40 6.06
C MET A 53 -0.47 -15.89 6.34
N VAL A 54 0.45 -16.77 5.91
CA VAL A 54 0.32 -18.23 6.16
C VAL A 54 0.20 -18.52 7.65
N ILE A 55 1.04 -17.88 8.47
CA ILE A 55 1.01 -18.04 9.94
C ILE A 55 -0.30 -17.51 10.52
N ALA A 56 -0.78 -16.33 10.08
CA ALA A 56 -2.03 -15.75 10.56
C ALA A 56 -3.24 -16.68 10.34
N PHE A 57 -3.36 -17.26 9.15
CA PHE A 57 -4.44 -18.22 8.87
C PHE A 57 -4.28 -19.54 9.65
N LEU A 58 -3.06 -20.05 9.80
CA LEU A 58 -2.81 -21.25 10.59
C LEU A 58 -3.20 -21.03 12.06
N LEU A 59 -2.84 -19.88 12.63
CA LEU A 59 -3.24 -19.50 13.98
C LEU A 59 -4.76 -19.34 14.08
N ALA A 60 -5.39 -18.67 13.11
CA ALA A 60 -6.84 -18.50 13.10
C ALA A 60 -7.61 -19.84 13.12
N GLN A 61 -7.06 -20.87 12.50
CA GLN A 61 -7.63 -22.22 12.47
C GLN A 61 -7.34 -23.04 13.74
N LEU A 62 -6.23 -22.81 14.43
CA LEU A 62 -5.76 -23.65 15.54
C LEU A 62 -5.89 -23.03 16.93
N LEU A 63 -6.06 -21.70 17.04
CA LEU A 63 -6.06 -21.02 18.34
C LEU A 63 -7.25 -21.38 19.22
N LEU A 64 -8.43 -21.64 18.64
CA LEU A 64 -9.55 -22.12 19.44
C LEU A 64 -9.34 -23.56 19.88
N TRP A 65 -8.80 -24.41 18.99
CA TRP A 65 -8.50 -25.81 19.29
C TRP A 65 -7.54 -25.97 20.46
N VAL A 66 -6.42 -25.23 20.50
CA VAL A 66 -5.45 -25.32 21.61
C VAL A 66 -6.04 -24.85 22.95
N ASN A 67 -7.07 -23.99 22.90
CA ASN A 67 -7.79 -23.51 24.06
C ASN A 67 -9.02 -24.38 24.41
N GLY A 68 -9.14 -25.59 23.84
CA GLY A 68 -10.25 -26.51 24.10
C GLY A 68 -11.60 -26.00 23.59
N ARG A 69 -11.61 -25.08 22.63
CA ARG A 69 -12.80 -24.47 22.04
C ARG A 69 -12.99 -24.96 20.61
N ALA A 70 -14.24 -25.14 20.20
CA ALA A 70 -14.59 -25.45 18.82
C ALA A 70 -14.66 -24.18 17.95
N GLY A 71 -14.46 -24.33 16.64
CA GLY A 71 -14.58 -23.27 15.65
C GLY A 71 -13.24 -22.75 15.12
N PHE A 72 -13.31 -21.66 14.36
CA PHE A 72 -12.16 -20.94 13.80
C PHE A 72 -12.34 -19.43 13.98
N LEU A 73 -11.24 -18.68 13.89
CA LEU A 73 -11.24 -17.22 13.91
C LEU A 73 -11.29 -16.67 12.48
N LEU A 74 -11.89 -15.49 12.32
CA LEU A 74 -11.76 -14.70 11.09
C LEU A 74 -10.46 -13.89 11.15
N VAL A 75 -9.67 -13.93 10.08
CA VAL A 75 -8.49 -13.09 9.91
C VAL A 75 -8.94 -11.70 9.47
N LEU A 76 -8.49 -10.67 10.18
CA LEU A 76 -8.76 -9.27 9.83
C LEU A 76 -7.56 -8.66 9.10
N GLY A 77 -7.83 -8.02 7.97
CA GLY A 77 -6.86 -7.22 7.23
C GLY A 77 -6.79 -5.79 7.76
N SER A 78 -5.71 -5.10 7.41
CA SER A 78 -5.45 -3.72 7.88
C SER A 78 -4.92 -2.79 6.79
N ALA A 79 -5.10 -3.14 5.51
CA ALA A 79 -4.79 -2.22 4.41
C ALA A 79 -5.77 -1.04 4.44
N ASN A 80 -5.34 0.17 4.08
CA ASN A 80 -6.23 1.33 3.91
C ASN A 80 -6.55 1.60 2.43
N VAL A 81 -7.49 2.51 2.19
CA VAL A 81 -8.00 2.78 0.84
C VAL A 81 -6.93 3.38 -0.09
N ASP A 82 -5.99 4.15 0.45
CA ASP A 82 -4.97 4.87 -0.32
C ASP A 82 -3.85 3.91 -0.79
N GLU A 83 -3.40 3.02 0.11
CA GLU A 83 -2.47 1.92 -0.22
C GLU A 83 -3.10 0.97 -1.25
N GLY A 84 -4.38 0.62 -1.07
CA GLY A 84 -5.14 -0.19 -2.04
C GLY A 84 -5.21 0.47 -3.41
N LEU A 85 -5.51 1.77 -3.47
CA LEU A 85 -5.59 2.53 -4.72
C LEU A 85 -4.26 2.54 -5.46
N ARG A 86 -3.16 2.78 -4.74
CA ARG A 86 -1.80 2.79 -5.27
C ARG A 86 -1.28 1.39 -5.59
N GLY A 87 -1.88 0.37 -4.98
CA GLY A 87 -1.42 -1.02 -4.96
C GLY A 87 -0.10 -1.20 -4.21
N TYR A 88 0.11 -0.41 -3.17
CA TYR A 88 1.26 -0.46 -2.27
C TYR A 88 1.06 -1.54 -1.20
N LEU A 89 1.13 -2.80 -1.65
CA LEU A 89 1.00 -4.00 -0.83
C LEU A 89 1.66 -5.18 -1.53
N THR A 90 2.02 -6.23 -0.78
CA THR A 90 2.47 -7.49 -1.38
C THR A 90 1.24 -8.32 -1.73
N LYS A 91 1.12 -8.76 -2.98
CA LYS A 91 0.02 -9.65 -3.37
C LYS A 91 0.09 -10.95 -2.54
N TYR A 92 -0.99 -11.24 -1.81
CA TYR A 92 -1.13 -12.37 -0.88
C TYR A 92 -0.28 -12.30 0.40
N ASP A 93 0.01 -11.10 0.92
CA ASP A 93 0.43 -10.91 2.32
C ASP A 93 -0.77 -10.72 3.25
N CYS A 94 -0.57 -10.15 4.45
CA CYS A 94 -1.64 -9.86 5.41
C CYS A 94 -2.65 -8.78 4.93
N SER A 95 -2.46 -8.17 3.76
CA SER A 95 -3.53 -7.44 3.05
C SER A 95 -4.61 -8.39 2.51
N SER A 96 -4.30 -9.70 2.42
CA SER A 96 -5.21 -10.78 2.08
C SER A 96 -5.62 -11.52 3.35
N ALA A 97 -6.81 -11.16 3.85
CA ALA A 97 -7.51 -11.68 5.01
C ALA A 97 -8.98 -12.00 4.65
N ASP A 98 -9.79 -12.41 5.62
CA ASP A 98 -11.22 -12.71 5.40
C ASP A 98 -12.04 -11.43 5.22
N LEU A 99 -11.78 -10.42 6.06
CA LEU A 99 -12.48 -9.13 6.06
C LEU A 99 -11.50 -8.00 6.42
N ASN A 100 -11.71 -6.81 5.85
CA ASN A 100 -10.93 -5.62 6.20
C ASN A 100 -11.83 -4.46 6.68
N PRO A 101 -11.90 -4.18 7.99
CA PRO A 101 -12.78 -3.13 8.52
C PRO A 101 -12.32 -1.71 8.18
N ILE A 102 -11.05 -1.51 7.80
CA ILE A 102 -10.47 -0.19 7.54
C ILE A 102 -10.09 0.04 6.07
N GLY A 103 -10.29 -0.95 5.20
CA GLY A 103 -9.90 -0.89 3.79
C GLY A 103 -10.62 0.17 2.96
N GLY A 104 -11.74 0.70 3.46
CA GLY A 104 -12.45 1.81 2.85
C GLY A 104 -12.11 3.19 3.42
N ILE A 105 -11.18 3.32 4.38
CA ILE A 105 -10.88 4.56 5.11
C ILE A 105 -9.52 5.12 4.67
N CYS A 106 -9.41 6.44 4.51
CA CYS A 106 -8.15 7.11 4.16
C CYS A 106 -7.14 7.15 5.32
N LYS A 107 -5.85 7.20 5.00
CA LYS A 107 -4.76 7.19 5.99
C LYS A 107 -4.87 8.37 6.96
N ARG A 108 -5.30 9.53 6.45
CA ARG A 108 -5.48 10.74 7.26
C ARG A 108 -6.58 10.57 8.31
N ASP A 109 -7.71 10.00 7.93
CA ASP A 109 -8.83 9.78 8.85
C ASP A 109 -8.52 8.67 9.85
N LEU A 110 -7.72 7.66 9.46
CA LEU A 110 -7.18 6.67 10.40
C LEU A 110 -6.29 7.32 11.47
N LYS A 111 -5.38 8.22 11.09
CA LYS A 111 -4.57 8.99 12.07
C LYS A 111 -5.46 9.84 12.98
N GLY A 112 -6.46 10.51 12.41
CA GLY A 112 -7.45 11.29 13.18
C GLY A 112 -8.22 10.43 14.18
N PHE A 113 -8.65 9.24 13.77
CA PHE A 113 -9.33 8.28 14.63
C PHE A 113 -8.44 7.78 15.77
N LEU A 114 -7.17 7.49 15.52
CA LEU A 114 -6.24 7.07 16.58
C LEU A 114 -6.07 8.15 17.64
N ASN A 115 -5.94 9.42 17.23
CA ASN A 115 -5.84 10.55 18.16
C ASN A 115 -7.12 10.73 18.97
N TRP A 116 -8.29 10.68 18.31
CA TRP A 116 -9.58 10.73 19.00
C TRP A 116 -9.74 9.56 19.98
N ALA A 117 -9.36 8.34 19.59
CA ALA A 117 -9.45 7.15 20.43
C ALA A 117 -8.51 7.20 21.63
N ALA A 118 -7.33 7.82 21.50
CA ALA A 118 -6.40 8.01 22.61
C ALA A 118 -7.03 8.85 23.73
N GLU A 119 -7.76 9.90 23.37
CA GLU A 119 -8.38 10.84 24.30
C GLU A 119 -9.74 10.35 24.82
N ASN A 120 -10.52 9.66 23.99
CA ASN A 120 -11.93 9.37 24.27
C ASN A 120 -12.23 7.91 24.64
N LEU A 121 -11.37 6.96 24.27
CA LEU A 121 -11.57 5.52 24.55
C LEU A 121 -10.62 4.96 25.63
N GLY A 122 -9.79 5.81 26.23
CA GLY A 122 -8.87 5.41 27.31
C GLY A 122 -7.67 4.58 26.82
N TYR A 123 -7.21 4.81 25.59
CA TYR A 123 -6.05 4.13 25.01
C TYR A 123 -4.90 5.11 24.69
N PRO A 124 -4.22 5.70 25.69
CA PRO A 124 -3.23 6.75 25.48
C PRO A 124 -2.05 6.31 24.59
N VAL A 125 -1.68 5.02 24.62
CA VAL A 125 -0.64 4.43 23.78
C VAL A 125 -0.88 4.61 22.27
N LEU A 126 -2.13 4.83 21.83
CA LEU A 126 -2.44 5.08 20.42
C LEU A 126 -1.78 6.37 19.90
N LYS A 127 -1.54 7.34 20.79
CA LYS A 127 -0.81 8.57 20.44
C LYS A 127 0.65 8.27 20.10
N GLU A 128 1.32 7.46 20.93
CA GLU A 128 2.71 7.02 20.69
C GLU A 128 2.82 6.23 19.37
N ILE A 129 1.84 5.36 19.09
CA ILE A 129 1.79 4.59 17.84
C ILE A 129 1.60 5.52 16.63
N GLN A 130 0.79 6.57 16.75
CA GLN A 130 0.54 7.51 15.66
C GLN A 130 1.76 8.38 15.37
N GLU A 131 2.50 8.79 16.41
CA GLU A 131 3.71 9.62 16.32
C GLU A 131 4.95 8.84 15.85
N ALA A 132 4.92 7.50 15.97
CA ALA A 132 5.99 6.65 15.49
C ALA A 132 6.21 6.82 13.96
N PRO A 133 7.46 6.85 13.49
CA PRO A 133 7.75 6.92 12.05
C PRO A 133 7.14 5.73 11.30
N PRO A 134 6.38 5.95 10.21
CA PRO A 134 5.80 4.87 9.41
C PRO A 134 6.90 4.21 8.58
N THR A 135 7.37 3.05 9.03
CA THR A 135 8.44 2.29 8.38
C THR A 135 8.01 0.84 8.20
N ALA A 136 8.38 0.24 7.07
CA ALA A 136 8.21 -1.19 6.85
C ALA A 136 9.42 -1.95 7.40
N GLU A 137 9.26 -2.66 8.52
CA GLU A 137 10.30 -3.52 9.12
C GLU A 137 10.50 -4.84 8.33
N LEU A 138 10.73 -4.73 7.01
CA LEU A 138 10.98 -5.86 6.11
C LEU A 138 12.43 -5.91 5.62
N GLU A 139 13.21 -4.86 5.85
CA GLU A 139 14.65 -4.80 5.62
C GLU A 139 15.41 -4.79 6.96
N PRO A 140 16.65 -5.29 7.00
CA PRO A 140 17.50 -5.15 8.18
C PRO A 140 17.69 -3.67 8.52
N ILE A 141 17.18 -3.26 9.69
CA ILE A 141 17.38 -1.90 10.20
C ILE A 141 18.87 -1.73 10.50
N ARG A 142 19.54 -0.86 9.76
CA ARG A 142 20.89 -0.36 10.11
C ARG A 142 20.74 1.08 10.58
N SER A 143 21.64 1.52 11.46
CA SER A 143 21.57 2.83 12.13
C SER A 143 21.56 4.03 11.17
N ASP A 144 21.85 3.81 9.89
CA ASP A 144 21.96 4.80 8.81
C ASP A 144 20.82 4.73 7.78
N TYR A 145 19.87 3.80 7.89
CA TYR A 145 18.81 3.63 6.89
C TYR A 145 17.44 3.37 7.51
N VAL A 146 16.58 4.39 7.44
CA VAL A 146 15.14 4.30 7.72
C VAL A 146 14.42 4.91 6.52
N GLN A 147 13.66 4.11 5.78
CA GLN A 147 12.87 4.56 4.64
C GLN A 147 11.40 4.63 5.05
N THR A 148 10.75 5.78 4.82
CA THR A 148 9.33 5.96 5.09
C THR A 148 8.46 5.47 3.92
N ASP A 149 7.20 5.10 4.20
CA ASP A 149 6.26 4.65 3.16
C ASP A 149 6.08 5.70 2.03
N GLU A 150 6.00 6.99 2.39
CA GLU A 150 5.78 8.08 1.42
C GLU A 150 6.99 8.30 0.51
N GLU A 151 8.22 8.13 1.03
CA GLU A 151 9.45 8.17 0.24
C GLU A 151 9.52 6.99 -0.73
N ASP A 152 9.14 5.79 -0.29
CA ASP A 152 9.13 4.59 -1.14
C ASP A 152 8.05 4.65 -2.24
N MET A 153 6.84 5.11 -1.90
CA MET A 153 5.80 5.41 -2.89
C MET A 153 6.20 6.58 -3.79
N GLY A 154 7.02 7.49 -3.25
CA GLY A 154 7.42 8.78 -3.78
C GLY A 154 6.23 9.69 -4.10
N MET A 155 5.23 9.65 -3.20
CA MET A 155 4.01 10.46 -3.14
C MET A 155 3.51 10.51 -1.70
N THR A 156 2.95 11.64 -1.26
CA THR A 156 2.35 11.72 0.09
C THR A 156 0.95 11.12 0.13
N TYR A 157 0.46 10.78 1.32
CA TYR A 157 -0.91 10.32 1.51
C TYR A 157 -1.96 11.38 1.14
N ASP A 158 -1.65 12.67 1.32
CA ASP A 158 -2.52 13.77 0.90
C ASP A 158 -2.62 13.85 -0.63
N GLU A 159 -1.49 13.69 -1.33
CA GLU A 159 -1.47 13.60 -2.79
C GLU A 159 -2.27 12.38 -3.28
N LEU A 160 -2.06 11.20 -2.68
CA LEU A 160 -2.80 9.98 -3.00
C LEU A 160 -4.31 10.13 -2.81
N THR A 161 -4.73 10.78 -1.72
CA THR A 161 -6.14 11.09 -1.45
C THR A 161 -6.71 12.00 -2.55
N ALA A 162 -5.97 13.03 -2.95
CA ALA A 162 -6.38 13.95 -4.01
C ALA A 162 -6.51 13.22 -5.37
N PHE A 163 -5.53 12.40 -5.74
CA PHE A 163 -5.60 11.57 -6.95
C PHE A 163 -6.78 10.59 -6.91
N GLY A 164 -7.02 9.96 -5.75
CA GLY A 164 -8.15 9.06 -5.55
C GLY A 164 -9.49 9.72 -5.81
N LYS A 165 -9.72 10.88 -5.19
CA LYS A 165 -10.94 11.68 -5.36
C LYS A 165 -11.10 12.17 -6.80
N LEU A 166 -10.06 12.72 -7.43
CA LEU A 166 -10.13 13.16 -8.82
C LEU A 166 -10.39 12.00 -9.79
N ARG A 167 -9.73 10.84 -9.61
CA ARG A 167 -9.92 9.66 -10.46
C ARG A 167 -11.35 9.12 -10.38
N LYS A 168 -11.90 8.96 -9.17
CA LYS A 168 -13.20 8.29 -8.97
C LYS A 168 -14.38 9.26 -8.97
N VAL A 169 -14.32 10.30 -8.15
CA VAL A 169 -15.40 11.27 -7.97
C VAL A 169 -15.36 12.31 -9.09
N GLY A 170 -14.19 12.88 -9.35
CA GLY A 170 -13.96 13.82 -10.46
C GLY A 170 -13.97 13.19 -11.84
N ARG A 171 -13.95 11.85 -11.92
CA ARG A 171 -13.90 11.06 -13.16
C ARG A 171 -12.74 11.43 -14.09
N CYS A 172 -11.63 11.90 -13.52
CA CYS A 172 -10.48 12.34 -14.27
C CYS A 172 -9.61 11.14 -14.72
N GLY A 173 -9.36 11.05 -16.02
CA GLY A 173 -8.20 10.32 -16.57
C GLY A 173 -6.92 11.15 -16.47
N PRO A 174 -5.76 10.66 -17.00
CA PRO A 174 -4.46 11.31 -16.81
C PRO A 174 -4.44 12.78 -17.23
N LEU A 175 -4.89 13.08 -18.46
CA LEU A 175 -4.85 14.45 -18.99
C LEU A 175 -5.76 15.42 -18.22
N SER A 176 -7.01 14.99 -17.94
CA SER A 176 -7.95 15.81 -17.17
C SER A 176 -7.50 16.03 -15.72
N MET A 177 -6.84 15.02 -15.12
CA MET A 177 -6.28 15.15 -13.77
C MET A 177 -5.12 16.13 -13.75
N PHE A 178 -4.21 16.04 -14.73
CA PHE A 178 -3.13 17.00 -14.91
C PHE A 178 -3.65 18.43 -15.03
N ARG A 179 -4.58 18.70 -15.96
CA ARG A 179 -5.14 20.04 -16.14
C ARG A 179 -5.76 20.59 -14.85
N ARG A 180 -6.50 19.74 -14.13
CA ARG A 180 -7.15 20.14 -12.87
C ARG A 180 -6.12 20.47 -11.78
N LEU A 181 -5.14 19.59 -11.59
CA LEU A 181 -4.12 19.75 -10.56
C LEU A 181 -3.09 20.83 -10.88
N ARG A 182 -2.83 21.10 -12.15
CA ARG A 182 -1.99 22.22 -12.56
C ARG A 182 -2.55 23.53 -12.03
N ASP A 183 -3.87 23.71 -12.13
CA ASP A 183 -4.54 24.92 -11.65
C ASP A 183 -4.71 24.89 -10.12
N GLU A 184 -5.00 23.73 -9.51
CA GLU A 184 -5.18 23.61 -8.06
C GLU A 184 -3.87 23.66 -7.24
N TRP A 185 -2.74 23.25 -7.84
CA TRP A 185 -1.42 23.15 -7.18
C TRP A 185 -0.39 24.13 -7.75
N ASP A 186 -0.83 25.17 -8.47
CA ASP A 186 0.01 26.22 -9.04
C ASP A 186 0.95 26.89 -8.02
N HIS A 187 0.48 27.05 -6.79
CA HIS A 187 1.20 27.60 -5.65
C HIS A 187 2.17 26.61 -4.98
N LEU A 188 2.08 25.32 -5.31
CA LEU A 188 2.91 24.25 -4.73
C LEU A 188 3.97 23.75 -5.70
N TYR A 189 3.62 23.61 -6.98
CA TYR A 189 4.40 22.88 -7.97
C TYR A 189 4.34 23.54 -9.35
N SER A 190 5.43 23.41 -10.10
CA SER A 190 5.41 23.76 -11.52
C SER A 190 4.59 22.76 -12.33
N SER A 191 4.19 23.16 -13.54
CA SER A 191 3.44 22.30 -14.47
C SER A 191 4.16 20.98 -14.75
N GLU A 192 5.49 21.01 -14.88
CA GLU A 192 6.34 19.82 -15.09
C GLU A 192 6.26 18.86 -13.90
N VAL A 193 6.32 19.40 -12.68
CA VAL A 193 6.25 18.58 -11.45
C VAL A 193 4.87 17.95 -11.29
N VAL A 194 3.80 18.69 -11.60
CA VAL A 194 2.42 18.13 -11.59
C VAL A 194 2.28 17.04 -12.64
N ALA A 195 2.81 17.24 -13.86
CA ALA A 195 2.79 16.25 -14.92
C ALA A 195 3.49 14.95 -14.49
N GLU A 196 4.69 15.04 -13.91
CA GLU A 196 5.44 13.88 -13.43
C GLU A 196 4.71 13.15 -12.30
N LYS A 197 4.12 13.88 -11.35
CA LYS A 197 3.29 13.28 -10.28
C LYS A 197 2.09 12.53 -10.85
N VAL A 198 1.33 13.13 -11.76
CA VAL A 198 0.16 12.49 -12.39
C VAL A 198 0.56 11.25 -13.19
N LYS A 199 1.62 11.34 -14.00
CA LYS A 199 2.15 10.19 -14.75
C LYS A 199 2.57 9.05 -13.83
N LYS A 200 3.31 9.37 -12.76
CA LYS A 200 3.75 8.39 -11.76
C LYS A 200 2.56 7.71 -11.08
N PHE A 201 1.55 8.46 -10.67
CA PHE A 201 0.31 7.91 -10.11
C PHE A 201 -0.35 6.91 -11.07
N PHE A 202 -0.61 7.31 -12.32
CA PHE A 202 -1.30 6.44 -13.29
C PHE A 202 -0.46 5.22 -13.73
N PHE A 203 0.86 5.36 -13.82
CA PHE A 203 1.75 4.23 -14.08
C PHE A 203 1.61 3.17 -12.98
N PHE A 204 1.73 3.60 -11.72
CA PHE A 204 1.70 2.68 -10.59
C PHE A 204 0.30 2.13 -10.29
N TYR A 205 -0.74 2.94 -10.46
CA TYR A 205 -2.12 2.47 -10.44
C TYR A 205 -2.31 1.35 -11.48
N ALA A 206 -1.87 1.57 -12.72
CA ALA A 206 -2.05 0.61 -13.81
C ALA A 206 -1.30 -0.70 -13.60
N VAL A 207 -0.01 -0.63 -13.23
CA VAL A 207 0.83 -1.83 -13.04
C VAL A 207 0.35 -2.67 -11.85
N ASN A 208 -0.21 -2.04 -10.82
CA ASN A 208 -0.65 -2.72 -9.61
C ASN A 208 -2.16 -3.03 -9.58
N ARG A 209 -2.96 -2.61 -10.57
CA ARG A 209 -4.42 -2.80 -10.52
C ARG A 209 -4.83 -4.27 -10.39
N HIS A 210 -4.05 -5.19 -10.95
CA HIS A 210 -4.25 -6.63 -10.81
C HIS A 210 -4.22 -7.14 -9.34
N LYS A 211 -3.75 -6.35 -8.37
CA LYS A 211 -3.82 -6.67 -6.94
C LYS A 211 -5.22 -6.46 -6.39
N MET A 212 -5.98 -5.50 -6.93
CA MET A 212 -7.33 -5.16 -6.50
C MET A 212 -8.37 -6.22 -6.86
N THR A 213 -8.09 -7.06 -7.87
CA THR A 213 -9.02 -8.14 -8.25
C THR A 213 -9.07 -9.27 -7.22
N THR A 214 -8.10 -9.34 -6.32
CA THR A 214 -8.00 -10.36 -5.26
C THR A 214 -7.76 -9.75 -3.89
N ILE A 215 -8.06 -8.46 -3.71
CA ILE A 215 -7.94 -7.81 -2.41
C ILE A 215 -9.07 -8.29 -1.49
N THR A 216 -8.82 -8.26 -0.19
CA THR A 216 -9.85 -8.59 0.82
C THR A 216 -11.05 -7.65 0.72
N PRO A 217 -12.28 -8.20 0.81
CA PRO A 217 -13.48 -7.37 0.87
C PRO A 217 -13.42 -6.44 2.09
N ALA A 218 -13.64 -5.15 1.84
CA ALA A 218 -13.52 -4.12 2.85
C ALA A 218 -14.87 -3.46 3.18
N TYR A 219 -14.98 -2.93 4.40
CA TYR A 219 -16.05 -2.00 4.74
C TYR A 219 -16.03 -0.80 3.80
N HIS A 220 -17.20 -0.40 3.31
CA HIS A 220 -17.33 0.75 2.42
C HIS A 220 -17.50 2.04 3.25
N ALA A 221 -16.57 2.99 3.10
CA ALA A 221 -16.64 4.30 3.75
C ALA A 221 -16.41 5.43 2.75
N GLU A 222 -15.30 5.39 2.01
CA GLU A 222 -14.94 6.45 1.07
C GLU A 222 -15.58 6.29 -0.32
N ASN A 223 -16.17 7.37 -0.83
CA ASN A 223 -16.77 7.44 -2.16
C ASN A 223 -15.74 7.36 -3.32
N TYR A 224 -14.46 7.27 -3.01
CA TYR A 224 -13.39 7.10 -3.98
C TYR A 224 -12.73 5.71 -3.98
N SER A 225 -13.33 4.75 -3.24
CA SER A 225 -12.82 3.39 -3.08
C SER A 225 -12.40 2.73 -4.42
N PRO A 226 -11.24 2.04 -4.46
CA PRO A 226 -10.78 1.30 -5.61
C PRO A 226 -11.31 -0.15 -5.68
N ASP A 227 -12.25 -0.58 -4.82
CA ASP A 227 -12.80 -1.95 -4.81
C ASP A 227 -13.30 -2.38 -6.19
N ASP A 228 -12.76 -3.48 -6.71
CA ASP A 228 -13.07 -3.97 -8.06
C ASP A 228 -14.31 -4.88 -8.10
N ASN A 229 -14.76 -5.39 -6.94
CA ASN A 229 -15.84 -6.37 -6.89
C ASN A 229 -17.21 -5.75 -7.16
N ARG A 230 -17.44 -4.52 -6.67
CA ARG A 230 -18.76 -3.87 -6.73
C ARG A 230 -18.68 -2.39 -7.09
N PHE A 231 -17.72 -1.65 -6.54
CA PHE A 231 -17.80 -0.19 -6.55
C PHE A 231 -17.03 0.49 -7.70
N ASP A 232 -15.88 -0.05 -8.10
CA ASP A 232 -15.00 0.51 -9.12
C ASP A 232 -14.60 -0.54 -10.17
N LEU A 233 -15.56 -0.95 -10.99
CA LEU A 233 -15.35 -1.88 -12.08
C LEU A 233 -14.39 -1.27 -13.13
N ARG A 234 -13.21 -1.87 -13.29
CA ARG A 234 -12.15 -1.35 -14.16
C ARG A 234 -11.41 -2.48 -14.87
N GLN A 235 -10.65 -2.13 -15.91
CA GLN A 235 -9.66 -3.05 -16.47
C GLN A 235 -8.59 -3.35 -15.41
N PHE A 236 -7.92 -4.49 -15.52
CA PHE A 236 -6.77 -4.85 -14.69
C PHE A 236 -5.53 -5.22 -15.52
N LEU A 237 -5.67 -5.21 -16.85
CA LEU A 237 -4.58 -5.32 -17.82
C LEU A 237 -4.56 -4.03 -18.67
N TYR A 238 -3.71 -3.09 -18.27
CA TYR A 238 -3.56 -1.80 -18.96
C TYR A 238 -2.30 -1.76 -19.82
N ASN A 239 -2.30 -0.90 -20.84
CA ASN A 239 -1.05 -0.35 -21.36
C ASN A 239 -0.52 0.68 -20.34
N VAL A 240 0.38 0.24 -19.47
CA VAL A 240 0.92 1.04 -18.35
C VAL A 240 1.71 2.28 -18.79
N ARG A 241 2.07 2.39 -20.07
CA ARG A 241 2.79 3.55 -20.61
C ARG A 241 1.89 4.71 -20.97
N TRP A 242 0.56 4.50 -21.04
CA TRP A 242 -0.43 5.53 -21.35
C TRP A 242 -0.01 6.45 -22.51
N PRO A 243 0.42 5.91 -23.67
CA PRO A 243 1.23 6.65 -24.64
C PRO A 243 0.53 7.89 -25.20
N TRP A 244 -0.77 7.81 -25.47
CA TRP A 244 -1.53 8.95 -25.97
C TRP A 244 -1.71 10.04 -24.92
N GLN A 245 -2.08 9.62 -23.71
CA GLN A 245 -2.42 10.51 -22.61
C GLN A 245 -1.17 11.24 -22.09
N PHE A 246 -0.06 10.52 -21.94
CA PHE A 246 1.19 11.11 -21.48
C PHE A 246 1.78 12.06 -22.52
N ALA A 247 1.75 11.70 -23.81
CA ALA A 247 2.15 12.62 -24.88
C ALA A 247 1.26 13.87 -24.97
N ALA A 248 -0.02 13.77 -24.62
CA ALA A 248 -0.91 14.93 -24.56
C ALA A 248 -0.55 15.87 -23.39
N ILE A 249 -0.22 15.32 -22.23
CA ILE A 249 0.30 16.09 -21.10
C ILE A 249 1.60 16.82 -21.50
N ASP A 250 2.53 16.10 -22.14
CA ASP A 250 3.81 16.67 -22.58
C ASP A 250 3.65 17.86 -23.52
N ARG A 251 2.70 17.78 -24.45
CA ARG A 251 2.38 18.90 -25.36
C ARG A 251 1.84 20.11 -24.61
N GLU A 252 1.02 19.93 -23.58
CA GLU A 252 0.46 21.04 -22.80
C GLU A 252 1.50 21.67 -21.87
N VAL A 253 2.38 20.87 -21.29
CA VAL A 253 3.54 21.37 -20.52
C VAL A 253 4.44 22.21 -21.43
N ALA A 254 4.77 21.71 -22.62
CA ALA A 254 5.62 22.42 -23.58
C ALA A 254 4.97 23.73 -24.09
N ALA A 255 3.66 23.74 -24.33
CA ALA A 255 2.95 24.95 -24.74
C ALA A 255 2.97 26.01 -23.64
N HIS A 256 2.72 25.61 -22.39
CA HIS A 256 2.74 26.54 -21.25
C HIS A 256 4.13 27.14 -21.01
N ALA A 257 5.18 26.33 -21.14
CA ALA A 257 6.57 26.79 -21.01
C ALA A 257 6.97 27.81 -22.11
N ALA A 258 6.27 27.82 -23.26
CA ALA A 258 6.49 28.80 -24.32
C ALA A 258 5.71 30.12 -24.13
N GLU A 259 4.70 30.12 -23.25
CA GLU A 259 3.85 31.28 -22.94
C GLU A 259 4.29 32.03 -21.66
N SER A 260 5.13 31.40 -20.83
CA SER A 260 5.66 31.92 -19.56
C SER A 260 7.01 32.59 -19.73
#